data_AF-A0A7C3D1M2-F1
#
_entry.id   AF-A0A7C3D1M2-F1
#
_cell.length_a   1.000
_cell.length_b   1.000
_cell.length_c   1.000
_cell.angle_alpha   90.00
_cell.angle_beta   90.00
_cell.angle_gamma   90.00
#
_symmetry.space_group_name_H-M   'P 1'
#
loop_
_entity.id
_entity.type
_entity.pdbx_description
1 polymer ?
#
loop_
_entity_poly.entity_id
_entity_poly.type
_entity_poly.pdbx_seq_one_letter_code
_entity_poly.pdbx_strand_id
1 'polypeptide(L)' 'MQRLEEIAAALEAGDLPLEESLQMFEEGVELSKYCAAKLEEAEQRLKRLVRKEGGFELEVIE' A
#
# COMPACT_ATOMS: atom_id res chain seq x y z
N MET A 1 0.52 -6.04 5.46
CA MET A 1 0.75 -6.71 4.15
C MET A 1 0.24 -8.13 4.17
N GLN A 2 0.57 -8.93 5.19
CA GLN A 2 0.09 -10.31 5.35
C GLN A 2 -1.43 -10.49 5.11
N ARG A 3 -2.27 -9.58 5.62
CA ARG A 3 -3.73 -9.64 5.37
C ARG A 3 -4.13 -9.53 3.90
N LEU A 4 -3.45 -8.68 3.13
CA LEU A 4 -3.72 -8.52 1.69
C LEU A 4 -3.30 -9.79 0.91
N GLU A 5 -2.21 -10.42 1.32
CA GLU A 5 -1.75 -11.70 0.74
C GLU A 5 -2.71 -12.85 1.08
N GLU A 6 -3.22 -12.89 2.30
CA GLU A 6 -4.26 -13.84 2.72
C GLU A 6 -5.54 -13.67 1.93
N ILE A 7 -5.99 -12.43 1.72
CA ILE A 7 -7.17 -12.11 0.89
C ILE A 7 -6.94 -12.54 -0.56
N ALA A 8 -5.79 -12.21 -1.15
CA ALA A 8 -5.46 -12.60 -2.51
C ALA A 8 -5.47 -14.12 -2.68
N ALA A 9 -4.83 -14.86 -1.77
CA ALA A 9 -4.82 -16.31 -1.78
C ALA A 9 -6.23 -16.92 -1.63
N ALA A 10 -7.06 -16.35 -0.76
CA ALA A 10 -8.43 -16.83 -0.54
C ALA A 10 -9.34 -16.58 -1.75
N LEU A 11 -9.20 -15.44 -2.42
CA LEU A 11 -9.93 -15.13 -3.65
C LEU A 11 -9.48 -15.99 -4.84
N GLU A 12 -8.17 -16.28 -4.94
CA GLU A 12 -7.61 -17.16 -5.97
C GLU A 12 -8.02 -18.63 -5.80
N ALA A 13 -8.21 -19.08 -4.57
CA ALA A 13 -8.70 -20.43 -4.29
C ALA A 13 -10.11 -20.66 -4.87
N GLY A 14 -10.97 -19.63 -4.84
CA GLY A 14 -12.30 -19.67 -5.47
C GLY A 14 -13.35 -20.49 -4.72
N ASP A 15 -13.06 -20.89 -3.48
CA ASP A 15 -13.92 -21.75 -2.66
C ASP A 15 -14.97 -20.98 -1.85
N LEU A 16 -14.92 -19.65 -1.91
CA LEU A 16 -15.73 -18.76 -1.10
C LEU A 16 -17.11 -18.51 -1.71
N PRO A 17 -18.17 -18.40 -0.89
CA PRO A 17 -19.44 -17.85 -1.33
C PRO A 17 -19.26 -16.47 -1.96
N LEU A 18 -20.14 -16.10 -2.91
CA LEU A 18 -20.08 -14.82 -3.61
C LEU A 18 -20.07 -13.63 -2.64
N GLU A 19 -20.91 -13.67 -1.61
CA GLU A 19 -21.03 -12.59 -0.61
C GLU A 19 -19.70 -12.40 0.15
N GLU A 20 -19.05 -13.49 0.56
CA GLU A 20 -17.76 -13.45 1.25
C GLU A 20 -16.64 -12.99 0.30
N SER A 21 -16.69 -13.41 -0.96
CA SER A 21 -15.74 -12.98 -2.00
C SER A 21 -15.82 -11.48 -2.25
N LEU A 22 -17.04 -10.91 -2.26
CA LEU A 22 -17.25 -9.48 -2.40
C LEU A 22 -16.70 -8.70 -1.21
N GLN A 23 -16.96 -9.16 0.01
CA GLN A 23 -16.43 -8.53 1.23
C GLN A 23 -14.89 -8.57 1.26
N MET A 24 -14.30 -9.72 0.93
CA MET A 24 -12.84 -9.85 0.85
C MET A 24 -12.23 -8.98 -0.25
N PHE A 25 -12.89 -8.87 -1.40
CA PHE A 25 -12.44 -8.00 -2.48
C PHE A 25 -12.44 -6.52 -2.06
N GLU A 26 -13.50 -6.05 -1.41
CA GLU A 26 -13.58 -4.68 -0.89
C GLU A 26 -12.47 -4.40 0.12
N GLU A 27 -12.24 -5.32 1.08
CA GLU A 27 -11.15 -5.20 2.05
C GLU A 27 -9.77 -5.16 1.35
N GLY A 28 -9.57 -6.04 0.36
CA GLY A 28 -8.32 -6.11 -0.41
C GLY A 28 -8.04 -4.83 -1.19
N VAL A 29 -9.07 -4.21 -1.77
CA VAL A 29 -8.95 -2.92 -2.48
C VAL A 29 -8.53 -1.81 -1.53
N GLU A 30 -9.12 -1.72 -0.35
CA GLU A 30 -8.76 -0.69 0.64
C GLU A 30 -7.34 -0.87 1.18
N LEU A 31 -6.94 -2.11 1.46
CA LEU A 31 -5.56 -2.43 1.87
C LEU A 31 -4.55 -2.10 0.76
N SER A 32 -4.88 -2.38 -0.50
CA SER A 32 -4.04 -2.06 -1.65
C SER A 32 -3.83 -0.54 -1.79
N LYS A 33 -4.91 0.25 -1.69
CA LYS A 33 -4.83 1.72 -1.69
C LYS A 33 -3.98 2.25 -0.55
N TYR A 34 -4.13 1.69 0.66
CA TYR A 34 -3.32 2.06 1.81
C TYR A 34 -1.82 1.82 1.56
N CYS A 35 -1.46 0.66 1.01
CA CYS A 35 -0.08 0.34 0.66
C CYS A 35 0.47 1.29 -0.41
N ALA A 36 -0.31 1.58 -1.45
CA ALA A 36 0.08 2.53 -2.49
C ALA A 36 0.36 3.93 -1.91
N ALA A 37 -0.51 4.44 -1.04
CA ALA A 37 -0.33 5.72 -0.37
C ALA A 37 0.95 5.75 0.49
N LYS A 38 1.27 4.65 1.18
CA LYS A 38 2.50 4.54 1.98
C LYS A 38 3.76 4.53 1.13
N LEU A 39 3.72 3.88 -0.04
CA LEU A 39 4.81 3.90 -1.00
C LEU A 39 5.02 5.31 -1.58
N GLU A 40 3.94 6.01 -1.90
CA GLU A 40 4.00 7.39 -2.38
C GLU A 40 4.59 8.33 -1.32
N GLU A 41 4.16 8.21 -0.07
CA GLU A 41 4.71 8.98 1.06
C GLU A 41 6.22 8.75 1.21
N ALA A 42 6.66 7.49 1.11
CA ALA A 42 8.07 7.13 1.17
C ALA A 42 8.86 7.70 -0.02
N GLU A 43 8.32 7.61 -1.23
CA GLU A 43 8.93 8.16 -2.44
C GLU A 43 9.09 9.69 -2.35
N GLN A 44 8.06 10.39 -1.88
CA GLN A 44 8.11 11.84 -1.67
C GLN A 44 9.19 12.21 -0.64
N ARG A 45 9.30 11.44 0.45
CA ARG A 45 10.35 11.64 1.46
C ARG A 45 11.75 11.44 0.87
N LEU A 46 11.94 10.42 0.03
CA LEU A 46 13.21 10.19 -0.67
C LEU A 46 13.53 11.31 -1.66
N LYS A 47 12.56 11.78 -2.44
CA LYS A 47 12.76 12.90 -3.38
C LYS A 47 13.19 14.19 -2.68
N ARG A 48 12.65 14.48 -1.49
CA ARG A 48 13.10 15.61 -0.66
C ARG A 48 14.54 15.45 -0.21
N LEU A 49 14.96 14.24 0.17
CA LEU A 49 16.33 13.95 0.59
C LEU A 49 17.35 14.06 -0.55
N VAL A 50 16.99 13.67 -1.78
CA VAL A 50 17.89 13.66 -2.94
C VAL A 50 18.12 15.07 -3.53
N ARG A 51 17.23 16.04 -3.24
CA ARG A 51 17.27 17.37 -3.88
C ARG A 51 18.33 18.33 -3.32
N LYS A 52 19.11 17.94 -2.30
CA LYS A 52 20.28 18.70 -1.81
C LYS A 52 21.57 17.96 -2.16
N GLU A 53 22.40 18.60 -2.98
CA GLU A 53 23.64 18.03 -3.52
C GLU A 53 24.61 17.62 -2.41
N GLY A 54 24.92 16.31 -2.33
CA GLY A 54 26.06 15.78 -1.58
C GLY A 54 25.78 15.32 -0.14
N GLY A 55 24.56 15.45 0.39
CA GLY A 55 24.22 15.01 1.74
C GLY A 55 22.72 15.03 2.07
N PHE A 56 22.31 14.23 3.05
CA PHE A 56 20.91 14.12 3.50
C PHE A 56 20.54 15.28 4.43
N GLU A 57 19.68 16.20 3.98
CA GLU A 57 19.02 17.19 4.86
C GLU A 57 17.50 17.15 4.64
N LEU A 58 16.73 17.09 5.73
CA LEU A 58 15.27 17.14 5.69
C LEU A 58 14.82 18.58 5.42
N GLU A 59 14.15 18.82 4.29
CA GLU A 59 13.32 20.02 4.15
C GLU A 59 12.05 19.86 5.00
N VAL A 60 11.96 20.66 6.05
CA VAL A 60 10.75 20.89 6.83
C VAL A 60 9.84 21.78 5.98
N ILE A 61 8.64 21.28 5.65
CA ILE A 61 7.61 22.07 4.98
C ILE A 61 6.66 22.55 6.09
N GLU A 62 6.46 23.88 6.18
CA GLU A 62 5.43 24.53 7.03
C GLU A 62 4.01 24.15 6.62
#